data_AF-A0A8R7QYS1-F1
#
_entry.id   AF-A0A8R7QYS1-F1
#
_cell.length_a   1.000
_cell.length_b   1.000
_cell.length_c   1.000
_cell.angle_alpha   90.00
_cell.angle_beta   90.00
_cell.angle_gamma   90.00
#
_symmetry.space_group_name_H-M   'P 1'
#
loop_
_entity.id
_entity.type
_entity.pdbx_description
1 polymer ?
#
loop_
_entity_poly.entity_id
_entity_poly.type
_entity_poly.pdbx_seq_one_letter_code
_entity_poly.pdbx_strand_id
1 'polypeptide(L)'
;MHEARPLAVRKYMATQGYKSLDKKAGRRLRLEKDKYMEVTPRWCVDKGECWERIVDYWCSKEYRAKNKDYRNRRAGMLDPPYHQGNLNVMEFGERWASHHNAPLPNLFVSYALAHKAPYRTATPYDENDTASAYSSKTAYDQMEKFKGMAKELKGPEYDVTTEPLDHALVMISGEGRKHGKEAIAGGMFPSSSHSSLPEYKARLGISKSSTCKRSTPAMVEMEA
;
A
#
# COMPACT_ATOMS: atom_id res chain seq x y z
N MET A 1 -10.26 13.68 13.39
CA MET A 1 -9.22 14.33 14.23
C MET A 1 -7.88 14.57 13.53
N HIS A 2 -7.39 13.67 12.66
CA HIS A 2 -6.10 13.79 11.95
C HIS A 2 -5.87 15.14 11.22
N GLU A 3 -6.94 15.78 10.75
CA GLU A 3 -6.86 17.05 10.01
C GLU A 3 -6.93 18.30 10.89
N ALA A 4 -7.32 18.18 12.16
CA ALA A 4 -7.61 19.33 13.02
C ALA A 4 -6.38 20.20 13.31
N ARG A 5 -5.22 19.58 13.57
CA ARG A 5 -3.98 20.32 13.87
C ARG A 5 -3.47 21.12 12.67
N PRO A 6 -3.27 20.55 11.46
CA PRO A 6 -2.87 21.36 10.30
C PRO A 6 -3.85 22.48 9.97
N LEU A 7 -5.15 22.29 10.19
CA LEU A 7 -6.15 23.33 9.98
C LEU A 7 -6.00 24.48 10.99
N ALA A 8 -5.76 24.17 12.27
CA ALA A 8 -5.48 25.19 13.28
C ALA A 8 -4.22 26.00 12.95
N VAL A 9 -3.15 25.34 12.50
CA VAL A 9 -1.92 26.01 12.03
C VAL A 9 -2.21 26.98 10.88
N ARG A 10 -2.95 26.53 9.86
CA ARG A 10 -3.32 27.37 8.70
C ARG A 10 -4.18 28.56 9.11
N LYS A 11 -5.13 28.35 10.03
CA LYS A 11 -6.01 29.40 10.56
C LYS A 11 -5.21 30.46 11.32
N TYR A 12 -4.29 30.05 12.19
CA TYR A 12 -3.41 30.96 12.92
C TYR A 12 -2.51 31.76 11.98
N MET A 13 -1.91 31.12 10.99
CA MET A 13 -1.05 31.83 10.03
C MET A 13 -1.85 32.86 9.21
N ALA A 14 -3.11 32.55 8.88
CA ALA A 14 -4.01 33.48 8.23
C ALA A 14 -4.43 34.66 9.13
N THR A 15 -4.64 34.44 10.45
CA THR A 15 -4.94 35.54 11.38
C THR A 15 -3.75 36.48 11.57
N GLN A 16 -2.53 35.96 11.43
CA GLN A 16 -1.29 36.74 11.46
C GLN A 16 -0.97 37.46 10.14
N GLY A 17 -1.87 37.42 9.15
CA GLY A 17 -1.71 38.12 7.86
C GLY A 17 -0.77 37.43 6.86
N TYR A 18 -0.28 36.22 7.15
CA TYR A 18 0.50 35.44 6.18
C TYR A 18 -0.43 34.88 5.10
N LYS A 19 0.11 34.72 3.87
CA LYS A 19 -0.58 33.97 2.81
C LYS A 19 -0.99 32.59 3.33
N SER A 20 -2.23 32.17 3.02
CA SER A 20 -2.77 30.89 3.48
C SER A 20 -1.80 29.77 3.11
N LEU A 21 -1.21 29.15 4.13
CA LEU A 21 -0.27 28.06 3.92
C LEU A 21 -0.96 26.91 3.21
N ASP A 22 -0.23 26.24 2.31
CA ASP A 22 -0.67 24.96 1.76
C ASP A 22 -0.82 23.91 2.89
N LYS A 23 -1.60 22.87 2.63
CA LYS A 23 -1.89 21.81 3.61
C LYS A 23 -0.64 21.03 4.05
N LYS A 24 0.32 20.81 3.14
CA LYS A 24 1.61 20.12 3.37
C LYS A 24 2.55 20.98 4.23
N ALA A 25 2.60 22.28 4.01
CA ALA A 25 3.35 23.26 4.80
C ALA A 25 2.78 23.34 6.23
N GLY A 26 1.45 23.46 6.36
CA GLY A 26 0.78 23.46 7.68
C GLY A 26 0.98 22.16 8.46
N ARG A 27 1.14 21.00 7.80
CA ARG A 27 1.49 19.73 8.46
C ARG A 27 2.90 19.73 9.05
N ARG A 28 3.84 20.47 8.47
CA ARG A 28 5.24 20.50 8.94
C ARG A 28 5.45 21.42 10.13
N LEU A 29 4.71 22.53 10.18
CA LEU A 29 4.80 23.50 11.26
C LEU A 29 4.16 22.98 12.55
N ARG A 30 4.69 23.44 13.68
CA ARG A 30 4.14 23.22 15.01
C ARG A 30 4.03 24.57 15.71
N LEU A 31 2.84 24.86 16.23
CA LEU A 31 2.62 26.01 17.09
C LEU A 31 2.87 25.63 18.56
N GLU A 32 3.03 26.65 19.38
CA GLU A 32 2.96 26.56 20.84
C GLU A 32 1.50 26.48 21.29
N LYS A 33 1.29 26.07 22.56
CA LYS A 33 -0.06 25.90 23.13
C LYS A 33 -0.89 27.17 22.97
N ASP A 34 -0.34 28.31 23.39
CA ASP A 34 -1.05 29.60 23.40
C ASP A 34 -1.56 29.98 22.00
N LYS A 35 -0.69 29.81 21.00
CA LYS A 35 -1.02 30.06 19.58
C LYS A 35 -2.10 29.11 19.04
N TYR A 36 -2.21 27.88 19.56
CA TYR A 36 -3.33 27.00 19.20
C TYR A 36 -4.63 27.39 19.90
N MET A 37 -4.56 27.93 21.11
CA MET A 37 -5.74 28.37 21.87
C MET A 37 -6.40 29.62 21.28
N GLU A 38 -5.64 30.48 20.59
CA GLU A 38 -6.19 31.60 19.81
C GLU A 38 -7.10 31.15 18.65
N VAL A 39 -6.97 29.92 18.19
CA VAL A 39 -7.61 29.43 16.95
C VAL A 39 -8.48 28.20 17.17
N THR A 40 -9.38 28.29 18.14
CA THR A 40 -10.40 27.26 18.36
C THR A 40 -11.20 26.99 17.07
N PRO A 41 -11.24 25.73 16.59
CA PRO A 41 -12.02 25.37 15.41
C PRO A 41 -13.51 25.54 15.66
N ARG A 42 -14.30 25.89 14.62
CA ARG A 42 -15.74 26.15 14.73
C ARG A 42 -16.52 25.02 15.42
N TRP A 43 -16.14 23.77 15.16
CA TRP A 43 -16.78 22.58 15.75
C TRP A 43 -16.43 22.35 17.24
N CYS A 44 -15.51 23.13 17.80
CA CYS A 44 -15.03 23.04 19.19
C CYS A 44 -15.19 24.36 19.97
N VAL A 45 -15.89 25.36 19.42
CA VAL A 45 -16.00 26.71 20.01
C VAL A 45 -16.61 26.66 21.41
N ASP A 46 -17.67 25.88 21.60
CA ASP A 46 -18.37 25.75 22.89
C ASP A 46 -17.74 24.66 23.79
N LYS A 47 -16.58 24.12 23.40
CA LYS A 47 -15.91 22.99 24.06
C LYS A 47 -14.43 23.32 24.33
N GLY A 48 -14.18 24.49 24.91
CA GLY A 48 -12.84 25.01 25.16
C GLY A 48 -11.93 24.04 25.93
N GLU A 49 -12.44 23.41 26.99
CA GLU A 49 -11.69 22.40 27.75
C GLU A 49 -11.31 21.16 26.90
N CYS A 50 -12.20 20.74 26.00
CA CYS A 50 -11.89 19.65 25.07
C CYS A 50 -10.79 20.08 24.09
N TRP A 51 -10.85 21.31 23.58
CA TRP A 51 -9.82 21.84 22.68
C TRP A 51 -8.48 21.91 23.39
N GLU A 52 -8.45 22.43 24.62
CA GLU A 52 -7.23 22.53 25.42
C GLU A 52 -6.57 21.16 25.63
N ARG A 53 -7.34 20.14 26.03
CA ARG A 53 -6.82 18.77 26.20
C ARG A 53 -6.21 18.21 24.91
N ILE A 54 -6.81 18.52 23.76
CA ILE A 54 -6.30 18.10 22.45
C ILE A 54 -4.97 18.81 22.14
N VAL A 55 -4.90 20.12 22.42
CA VAL A 55 -3.70 20.93 22.22
C VAL A 55 -2.57 20.46 23.15
N ASP A 56 -2.87 20.19 24.42
CA ASP A 56 -1.92 19.63 25.39
C ASP A 56 -1.35 18.30 24.90
N TYR A 57 -2.21 17.42 24.40
CA TYR A 57 -1.77 16.17 23.80
C TYR A 57 -0.82 16.41 22.62
N TRP A 58 -1.14 17.32 21.70
CA TRP A 58 -0.27 17.65 20.56
C TRP A 58 1.06 18.32 20.94
N CYS A 59 1.06 19.09 22.04
CA CYS A 59 2.24 19.75 22.57
C CYS A 59 3.11 18.85 23.45
N SER A 60 2.54 17.77 23.99
CA SER A 60 3.20 16.81 24.89
C SER A 60 4.48 16.20 24.29
N LYS A 61 5.48 15.96 25.16
CA LYS A 61 6.74 15.31 24.75
C LYS A 61 6.49 13.93 24.13
N GLU A 62 5.55 13.18 24.70
CA GLU A 62 5.17 11.84 24.25
C GLU A 62 4.65 11.85 22.81
N TYR A 63 3.68 12.71 22.50
CA TYR A 63 3.16 12.82 21.13
C TYR A 63 4.25 13.27 20.16
N ARG A 64 5.11 14.21 20.58
CA ARG A 64 6.23 14.66 19.74
C ARG A 64 7.18 13.53 19.40
N ALA A 65 7.51 12.67 20.37
CA ALA A 65 8.36 11.50 20.19
C ALA A 65 7.69 10.45 19.30
N LYS A 66 6.44 10.08 19.59
CA LYS A 66 5.64 9.12 18.81
C LYS A 66 5.50 9.54 17.34
N ASN A 67 5.21 10.82 17.09
CA ASN A 67 5.11 11.36 15.74
C ASN A 67 6.47 11.50 15.03
N LYS A 68 7.58 11.66 15.77
CA LYS A 68 8.94 11.57 15.19
C LYS A 68 9.23 10.13 14.78
N ASP A 69 8.96 9.17 15.65
CA ASP A 69 9.13 7.75 15.38
C ASP A 69 8.29 7.28 14.18
N TYR A 70 7.01 7.63 14.09
CA TYR A 70 6.21 7.31 12.90
C TYR A 70 6.75 7.91 11.60
N ARG A 71 7.29 9.13 11.63
CA ARG A 71 7.96 9.72 10.46
C ARG A 71 9.23 8.96 10.10
N ASN A 72 10.02 8.56 11.09
CA ASN A 72 11.23 7.77 10.88
C ASN A 72 10.90 6.39 10.30
N ARG A 73 9.90 5.69 10.84
CA ARG A 73 9.41 4.40 10.29
C ARG A 73 8.94 4.55 8.86
N ARG A 74 8.21 5.62 8.54
CA ARG A 74 7.78 5.91 7.17
C ARG A 74 8.95 6.26 6.25
N ALA A 75 9.97 6.97 6.75
CA ALA A 75 11.17 7.29 6.00
C ALA A 75 12.06 6.05 5.77
N GLY A 76 12.01 5.08 6.69
CA GLY A 76 12.69 3.79 6.57
C GLY A 76 11.89 2.72 5.82
N MET A 77 10.69 3.01 5.33
CA MET A 77 10.00 2.09 4.42
C MET A 77 10.74 2.07 3.08
N LEU A 78 11.18 0.88 2.68
CA LEU A 78 11.98 0.66 1.47
C LEU A 78 11.27 1.11 0.20
N ASP A 79 9.96 0.90 0.15
CA ASP A 79 9.16 1.09 -1.06
C ASP A 79 8.05 2.15 -0.83
N PRO A 80 7.98 3.18 -1.69
CA PRO A 80 6.86 4.10 -1.75
C PRO A 80 5.47 3.41 -1.78
N PRO A 81 4.43 4.07 -1.25
CA PRO A 81 3.07 3.56 -1.33
C PRO A 81 2.61 3.39 -2.79
N TYR A 82 1.79 2.36 -3.03
CA TYR A 82 1.20 2.05 -4.33
C TYR A 82 0.42 3.26 -4.87
N HIS A 83 0.50 3.54 -6.18
CA HIS A 83 -0.14 4.71 -6.78
C HIS A 83 -1.63 4.54 -7.07
N GLN A 84 -2.17 3.37 -6.75
CA GLN A 84 -3.57 2.98 -6.88
C GLN A 84 -4.53 3.83 -6.01
N GLY A 85 -4.06 4.31 -4.85
CA GLY A 85 -4.90 5.04 -3.92
C GLY A 85 -6.04 4.19 -3.37
N ASN A 86 -7.29 4.68 -3.49
CA ASN A 86 -8.48 3.97 -3.01
C ASN A 86 -9.12 3.04 -4.06
N LEU A 87 -8.58 3.02 -5.28
CA LEU A 87 -9.09 2.17 -6.35
C LEU A 87 -8.73 0.72 -6.09
N ASN A 88 -9.43 -0.24 -6.68
CA ASN A 88 -8.88 -1.58 -6.88
C ASN A 88 -8.00 -1.64 -8.16
N VAL A 89 -7.30 -2.75 -8.41
CA VAL A 89 -6.34 -2.84 -9.53
C VAL A 89 -7.05 -2.81 -10.89
N MET A 90 -8.23 -3.44 -10.99
CA MET A 90 -9.05 -3.42 -12.21
C MET A 90 -9.55 -2.00 -12.52
N GLU A 91 -10.13 -1.32 -11.53
CA GLU A 91 -10.60 0.07 -11.64
C GLU A 91 -9.45 1.02 -12.00
N PHE A 92 -8.24 0.74 -11.52
CA PHE A 92 -7.06 1.51 -11.91
C PHE A 92 -6.76 1.35 -13.40
N GLY A 93 -6.78 0.11 -13.92
CA GLY A 93 -6.61 -0.19 -15.34
C GLY A 93 -7.67 0.46 -16.22
N GLU A 94 -8.94 0.38 -15.82
CA GLU A 94 -10.07 1.03 -16.51
C GLU A 94 -9.89 2.55 -16.59
N ARG A 95 -9.51 3.19 -15.49
CA ARG A 95 -9.27 4.65 -15.46
C ARG A 95 -8.05 5.05 -16.28
N TRP A 96 -7.00 4.24 -16.27
CA TRP A 96 -5.82 4.47 -17.10
C TRP A 96 -6.19 4.41 -18.58
N ALA A 97 -6.89 3.34 -19.00
CA ALA A 97 -7.36 3.14 -20.38
C ALA A 97 -8.25 4.30 -20.85
N SER A 98 -9.23 4.70 -20.03
CA SER A 98 -10.11 5.84 -20.33
C SER A 98 -9.35 7.17 -20.45
N HIS A 99 -8.38 7.43 -19.56
CA HIS A 99 -7.61 8.68 -19.59
C HIS A 99 -6.63 8.76 -20.78
N HIS A 100 -6.09 7.63 -21.21
CA HIS A 100 -5.07 7.56 -22.28
C HIS A 100 -5.68 7.18 -23.64
N ASN A 101 -6.99 6.97 -23.72
CA ASN A 101 -7.70 6.44 -24.89
C ASN A 101 -7.04 5.15 -25.44
N ALA A 102 -6.67 4.25 -24.52
CA ALA A 102 -5.96 3.01 -24.78
C ALA A 102 -6.89 1.80 -24.56
N PRO A 103 -6.57 0.61 -25.12
CA PRO A 103 -7.31 -0.62 -24.82
C PRO A 103 -7.24 -0.94 -23.32
N LEU A 104 -8.26 -1.63 -22.82
CA LEU A 104 -8.31 -2.05 -21.42
C LEU A 104 -7.15 -3.03 -21.13
N PRO A 105 -6.21 -2.69 -20.23
CA PRO A 105 -5.14 -3.60 -19.87
C PRO A 105 -5.67 -4.81 -19.09
N ASN A 106 -5.00 -5.95 -19.23
CA ASN A 106 -5.29 -7.10 -18.38
C ASN A 106 -4.89 -6.82 -16.91
N LEU A 107 -5.23 -7.74 -16.00
CA LEU A 107 -5.00 -7.53 -14.57
C LEU A 107 -3.50 -7.48 -14.20
N PHE A 108 -2.64 -8.20 -14.93
CA PHE A 108 -1.18 -8.15 -14.74
C PHE A 108 -0.61 -6.77 -15.10
N VAL A 109 -0.96 -6.26 -16.29
CA VAL A 109 -0.54 -4.95 -16.77
C VAL A 109 -1.12 -3.85 -15.89
N SER A 110 -2.37 -3.97 -15.46
CA SER A 110 -2.99 -3.02 -14.52
C SER A 110 -2.24 -2.96 -13.18
N TYR A 111 -1.80 -4.11 -12.66
CA TYR A 111 -0.96 -4.19 -11.47
C TYR A 111 0.39 -3.49 -11.70
N ALA A 112 1.05 -3.76 -12.82
CA ALA A 112 2.30 -3.10 -13.19
C ALA A 112 2.16 -1.57 -13.25
N LEU A 113 1.13 -1.07 -13.94
CA LEU A 113 0.87 0.36 -14.07
C LEU A 113 0.59 1.04 -12.72
N ALA A 114 -0.15 0.38 -11.83
CA ALA A 114 -0.40 0.86 -10.47
C ALA A 114 0.88 1.02 -9.63
N HIS A 115 1.93 0.28 -9.99
CA HIS A 115 3.25 0.39 -9.42
C HIS A 115 4.16 1.40 -10.12
N LYS A 116 3.89 1.82 -11.36
CA LYS A 116 4.70 2.83 -12.07
C LYS A 116 4.39 4.26 -11.61
N ALA A 117 3.11 4.66 -11.70
CA ALA A 117 2.70 6.03 -11.38
C ALA A 117 1.17 6.12 -11.19
N PRO A 118 0.62 7.27 -10.79
CA PRO A 118 -0.82 7.51 -10.85
C PRO A 118 -1.38 7.32 -12.27
N TYR A 119 -2.62 6.85 -12.40
CA TYR A 119 -3.23 6.51 -13.70
C TYR A 119 -3.24 7.64 -14.74
N ARG A 120 -3.07 8.90 -14.33
CA ARG A 120 -3.01 10.08 -15.21
C ARG A 120 -1.64 10.29 -15.86
N THR A 121 -0.60 9.77 -15.24
CA THR A 121 0.81 10.03 -15.60
C THR A 121 1.61 8.75 -15.82
N ALA A 122 1.03 7.58 -15.55
CA ALA A 122 1.68 6.30 -15.76
C ALA A 122 1.88 6.06 -17.26
N THR A 123 3.12 5.87 -17.67
CA THR A 123 3.44 5.46 -19.03
C THR A 123 2.97 4.03 -19.27
N PRO A 124 2.70 3.63 -20.53
CA PRO A 124 2.37 2.25 -20.87
C PRO A 124 3.38 1.25 -20.29
N TYR A 125 2.91 0.02 -20.09
CA TYR A 125 3.77 -1.08 -19.68
C TYR A 125 4.76 -1.43 -20.79
N ASP A 126 6.02 -1.66 -20.42
CA ASP A 126 7.07 -2.14 -21.31
C ASP A 126 7.74 -3.35 -20.66
N GLU A 127 7.99 -4.41 -21.43
CA GLU A 127 8.68 -5.59 -20.93
C GLU A 127 10.14 -5.32 -20.58
N ASN A 128 10.74 -4.28 -21.19
CA ASN A 128 12.10 -3.83 -20.94
C ASN A 128 12.22 -2.88 -19.74
N ASP A 129 11.10 -2.56 -19.08
CA ASP A 129 11.12 -1.76 -17.85
C ASP A 129 12.01 -2.45 -16.81
N THR A 130 13.00 -1.74 -16.28
CA THR A 130 13.80 -2.21 -15.15
C THR A 130 13.14 -1.84 -13.82
N ALA A 131 13.65 -2.37 -12.71
CA ALA A 131 13.13 -2.10 -11.37
C ALA A 131 12.97 -0.60 -11.04
N SER A 132 13.76 0.29 -11.64
CA SER A 132 13.67 1.75 -11.42
C SER A 132 12.42 2.40 -12.02
N ALA A 133 11.74 1.75 -12.97
CA ALA A 133 10.49 2.24 -13.53
C ALA A 133 9.31 2.08 -12.54
N TYR A 134 9.49 1.30 -11.48
CA TYR A 134 8.46 0.97 -10.51
C TYR A 134 8.75 1.61 -9.14
N SER A 135 7.67 1.87 -8.40
CA SER A 135 7.70 2.44 -7.06
C SER A 135 8.21 1.47 -5.99
N SER A 136 8.24 0.17 -6.26
CA SER A 136 8.67 -0.87 -5.31
C SER A 136 9.54 -1.90 -6.02
N LYS A 137 10.74 -2.14 -5.49
CA LYS A 137 11.58 -3.24 -5.97
C LYS A 137 10.92 -4.59 -5.70
N THR A 138 10.26 -4.72 -4.55
CA THR A 138 9.55 -5.95 -4.16
C THR A 138 8.46 -6.31 -5.18
N ALA A 139 7.69 -5.32 -5.65
CA ALA A 139 6.65 -5.53 -6.65
C ALA A 139 7.23 -5.97 -8.00
N TYR A 140 8.33 -5.33 -8.43
CA TYR A 140 9.06 -5.75 -9.63
C TYR A 140 9.56 -7.20 -9.51
N ASP A 141 10.21 -7.55 -8.40
CA ASP A 141 10.72 -8.90 -8.17
C ASP A 141 9.58 -9.95 -8.17
N GLN A 142 8.39 -9.61 -7.67
CA GLN A 142 7.21 -10.47 -7.73
C GLN A 142 6.70 -10.65 -9.16
N MET A 143 6.66 -9.58 -9.95
CA MET A 143 6.28 -9.66 -11.37
C MET A 143 7.26 -10.49 -12.19
N GLU A 144 8.57 -10.32 -11.98
CA GLU A 144 9.60 -11.13 -12.63
C GLU A 144 9.49 -12.61 -12.26
N LYS A 145 9.29 -12.92 -10.96
CA LYS A 145 9.03 -14.30 -10.52
C LYS A 145 7.80 -14.89 -11.18
N PHE A 146 6.72 -14.12 -11.28
CA PHE A 146 5.50 -14.56 -11.95
C PHE A 146 5.75 -14.84 -13.44
N LYS A 147 6.44 -13.94 -14.15
CA LYS A 147 6.82 -14.11 -15.57
C LYS A 147 7.68 -15.35 -15.78
N GLY A 148 8.68 -15.58 -14.91
CA GLY A 148 9.54 -16.77 -14.95
C GLY A 148 8.74 -18.06 -14.77
N MET A 149 7.88 -18.12 -13.74
CA MET A 149 7.03 -19.29 -13.48
C MET A 149 6.00 -19.52 -14.59
N ALA A 150 5.47 -18.45 -15.19
CA ALA A 150 4.54 -18.56 -16.31
C ALA A 150 5.21 -19.23 -17.52
N LYS A 151 6.43 -18.80 -17.86
CA LYS A 151 7.22 -19.40 -18.95
C LYS A 151 7.61 -20.86 -18.66
N GLU A 152 7.94 -21.18 -17.41
CA GLU A 152 8.28 -22.56 -17.01
C GLU A 152 7.08 -23.52 -17.13
N LEU A 153 5.89 -23.09 -16.69
CA LEU A 153 4.72 -23.97 -16.60
C LEU A 153 3.85 -23.98 -17.87
N LYS A 154 3.78 -22.87 -18.61
CA LYS A 154 2.93 -22.73 -19.80
C LYS A 154 3.75 -22.71 -21.10
N GLY A 155 5.07 -22.55 -21.01
CA GLY A 155 5.98 -22.49 -22.16
C GLY A 155 6.43 -21.06 -22.52
N PRO A 156 7.46 -20.94 -23.38
CA PRO A 156 8.10 -19.65 -23.70
C PRO A 156 7.19 -18.69 -24.48
N GLU A 157 6.22 -19.22 -25.23
CA GLU A 157 5.24 -18.44 -26.01
C GLU A 157 4.12 -17.84 -25.15
N TYR A 158 4.05 -18.16 -23.85
CA TYR A 158 3.01 -17.65 -22.98
C TYR A 158 3.24 -16.17 -22.67
N ASP A 159 2.35 -15.32 -23.19
CA ASP A 159 2.37 -13.87 -22.97
C ASP A 159 1.47 -13.48 -21.79
N VAL A 160 2.10 -12.99 -20.72
CA VAL A 160 1.42 -12.54 -19.50
C VAL A 160 0.65 -11.24 -19.67
N THR A 161 0.86 -10.48 -20.76
CA THR A 161 0.25 -9.18 -20.99
C THR A 161 -1.10 -9.26 -21.71
N THR A 162 -1.34 -10.36 -22.42
CA THR A 162 -2.57 -10.62 -23.18
C THR A 162 -3.45 -11.67 -22.52
N GLU A 163 -2.86 -12.71 -21.93
CA GLU A 163 -3.60 -13.76 -21.24
C GLU A 163 -4.21 -13.27 -19.91
N PRO A 164 -5.36 -13.83 -19.48
CA PRO A 164 -5.92 -13.52 -18.17
C PRO A 164 -4.98 -13.97 -17.05
N LEU A 165 -4.97 -13.24 -15.94
CA LEU A 165 -4.10 -13.55 -14.80
C LEU A 165 -4.50 -14.90 -14.19
N ASP A 166 -3.60 -15.89 -14.26
CA ASP A 166 -3.83 -17.24 -13.73
C ASP A 166 -3.55 -17.29 -12.22
N HIS A 167 -4.59 -17.58 -11.42
CA HIS A 167 -4.48 -17.68 -9.96
C HIS A 167 -3.48 -18.77 -9.51
N ALA A 168 -3.35 -19.88 -10.25
CA ALA A 168 -2.40 -20.94 -9.92
C ALA A 168 -0.96 -20.44 -10.02
N LEU A 169 -0.65 -19.70 -11.09
CA LEU A 169 0.66 -19.09 -11.30
C LEU A 169 0.98 -18.05 -10.21
N VAL A 170 0.01 -17.21 -9.83
CA VAL A 170 0.17 -16.23 -8.74
C VAL A 170 0.42 -16.93 -7.40
N MET A 171 -0.28 -18.02 -7.13
CA MET A 171 -0.11 -18.79 -5.90
C MET A 171 1.26 -19.46 -5.85
N ILE A 172 1.73 -20.03 -6.95
CA ILE A 172 3.03 -20.72 -7.00
C ILE A 172 4.17 -19.71 -6.90
N SER A 173 4.14 -18.63 -7.70
CA SER A 173 5.19 -17.60 -7.66
C SER A 173 5.23 -16.84 -6.33
N GLY A 174 4.08 -16.69 -5.68
CA GLY A 174 3.93 -16.06 -4.37
C GLY A 174 4.26 -16.96 -3.17
N GLU A 175 4.51 -18.25 -3.40
CA GLU A 175 4.65 -19.27 -2.35
C GLU A 175 3.41 -19.36 -1.45
N GLY A 176 2.23 -19.16 -2.04
CA GLY A 176 0.95 -19.08 -1.36
C GLY A 176 0.60 -17.66 -0.92
N ARG A 177 -0.27 -17.57 0.09
CA ARG A 177 -0.80 -16.29 0.57
C ARG A 177 -0.07 -15.83 1.81
N LYS A 178 0.81 -14.84 1.67
CA LYS A 178 1.48 -14.20 2.81
C LYS A 178 0.49 -13.26 3.48
N HIS A 179 0.24 -13.46 4.78
CA HIS A 179 -0.78 -12.72 5.55
C HIS A 179 -2.18 -12.72 4.91
N GLY A 180 -2.55 -13.81 4.23
CA GLY A 180 -3.86 -13.96 3.60
C GLY A 180 -4.04 -13.22 2.27
N LYS A 181 -2.97 -12.65 1.70
CA LYS A 181 -3.00 -11.94 0.41
C LYS A 181 -2.19 -12.65 -0.65
N GLU A 182 -2.69 -12.64 -1.88
CA GLU A 182 -1.93 -13.06 -3.07
C GLU A 182 -0.76 -12.09 -3.35
N ALA A 183 0.29 -12.59 -4.00
CA ALA A 183 1.48 -11.80 -4.29
C ALA A 183 1.27 -10.73 -5.36
N ILE A 184 0.33 -10.95 -6.29
CA ILE A 184 -0.04 -10.03 -7.37
C ILE A 184 -1.55 -9.86 -7.35
N ALA A 185 -2.03 -8.63 -7.53
CA ALA A 185 -3.46 -8.30 -7.66
C ALA A 185 -4.35 -8.90 -6.56
N GLY A 186 -3.91 -8.79 -5.30
CA GLY A 186 -4.58 -9.42 -4.16
C GLY A 186 -6.07 -9.07 -4.03
N GLY A 187 -6.89 -10.09 -3.79
CA GLY A 187 -8.34 -9.96 -3.66
C GLY A 187 -9.14 -9.75 -4.95
N MET A 188 -8.51 -9.80 -6.13
CA MET A 188 -9.19 -9.67 -7.43
C MET A 188 -9.68 -11.01 -8.01
N PHE A 189 -9.25 -12.13 -7.42
CA PHE A 189 -9.73 -13.45 -7.79
C PHE A 189 -11.07 -13.75 -7.11
N PRO A 190 -12.04 -14.34 -7.82
CA PRO A 190 -13.30 -14.75 -7.21
C PRO A 190 -13.06 -15.91 -6.24
N SER A 191 -13.80 -15.96 -5.13
CA SER A 191 -13.67 -17.00 -4.09
C SER A 191 -13.77 -18.44 -4.63
N SER A 192 -14.50 -18.64 -5.73
CA SER A 192 -14.61 -19.95 -6.42
C SER A 192 -13.31 -20.42 -7.07
N SER A 193 -12.40 -19.49 -7.39
CA SER A 193 -11.07 -19.78 -7.93
C SER A 193 -10.05 -20.08 -6.83
N HIS A 194 -10.43 -20.03 -5.55
CA HIS A 194 -9.50 -20.18 -4.44
C HIS A 194 -9.23 -21.66 -4.14
N SER A 195 -8.24 -22.25 -4.82
CA SER A 195 -7.60 -23.49 -4.34
C SER A 195 -6.40 -23.18 -3.46
N SER A 196 -6.07 -24.11 -2.55
CA SER A 196 -4.89 -23.98 -1.71
C SER A 196 -3.60 -24.19 -2.52
N LEU A 197 -2.46 -23.65 -2.05
CA LEU A 197 -1.16 -23.87 -2.73
C LEU A 197 -0.84 -25.38 -2.91
N PRO A 198 -1.04 -26.26 -1.91
CA PRO A 198 -0.82 -27.70 -2.09
C PRO A 198 -1.70 -28.33 -3.19
N GLU A 199 -2.96 -27.90 -3.31
CA GLU A 199 -3.85 -28.38 -4.39
C GLU A 199 -3.33 -27.98 -5.76
N TYR A 200 -2.88 -26.73 -5.93
CA TYR A 200 -2.29 -26.28 -7.19
C TYR A 200 -1.03 -27.04 -7.55
N LYS A 201 -0.12 -27.22 -6.57
CA LYS A 201 1.10 -28.02 -6.78
C LYS A 201 0.75 -29.46 -7.18
N ALA A 202 -0.22 -30.09 -6.52
CA ALA A 202 -0.66 -31.44 -6.87
C ALA A 202 -1.25 -31.54 -8.28
N ARG A 203 -2.10 -30.58 -8.69
CA ARG A 203 -2.69 -30.53 -10.04
C ARG A 203 -1.65 -30.35 -11.14
N LEU A 204 -0.60 -29.58 -10.86
CA LEU A 204 0.47 -29.28 -11.82
C LEU A 204 1.66 -30.24 -11.73
N GLY A 205 1.56 -31.30 -10.93
CA GLY A 205 2.64 -32.28 -10.76
C GLY A 205 3.92 -31.72 -10.11
N ILE A 206 3.83 -30.55 -9.46
CA ILE A 206 4.96 -29.90 -8.79
C ILE A 206 5.20 -30.64 -7.47
N SER A 207 6.36 -31.28 -7.36
CA SER A 207 6.75 -32.05 -6.17
C SER A 207 6.63 -31.23 -4.87
N LYS A 208 6.25 -31.90 -3.79
CA LYS A 208 6.15 -31.31 -2.46
C LYS A 208 7.56 -30.92 -1.98
N SER A 209 7.93 -29.65 -2.08
CA SER A 209 8.98 -29.11 -1.21
C SER A 209 8.55 -29.38 0.24
N SER A 210 9.38 -30.09 1.00
CA SER A 210 9.13 -30.50 2.37
C SER A 210 8.55 -29.36 3.21
N THR A 211 7.25 -29.43 3.51
CA THR A 211 6.66 -28.51 4.48
C THR A 211 7.30 -28.83 5.82
N CYS A 212 8.22 -27.98 6.27
CA CYS A 212 8.78 -28.08 7.61
C CYS A 212 7.61 -27.99 8.58
N LYS A 213 7.28 -29.11 9.26
CA LYS A 213 6.30 -29.09 10.34
C LYS A 213 6.80 -28.04 11.33
N ARG A 214 6.00 -26.99 11.56
CA ARG A 214 6.29 -26.03 12.64
C ARG A 214 6.32 -26.86 13.93
N SER A 215 7.47 -26.97 14.56
CA SER A 215 7.58 -27.62 15.86
C SER A 215 6.71 -26.83 16.83
N THR A 216 5.62 -27.44 17.30
CA THR A 216 4.90 -26.95 18.46
C THR A 216 5.85 -27.02 19.64
N PRO A 217 6.08 -25.92 20.38
CA PRO A 217 6.83 -26.02 21.64
C PRO A 217 6.05 -26.94 22.57
N ALA A 218 6.74 -27.97 23.08
CA ALA A 218 6.17 -28.83 24.11
C ALA A 218 5.83 -27.96 25.32
N MET A 219 4.62 -28.09 25.84
CA MET A 219 4.27 -27.52 27.13
C MET A 219 5.14 -28.21 28.18
N VAL A 220 6.00 -27.43 28.82
CA VAL A 220 6.69 -27.87 30.04
C VAL A 220 5.64 -27.95 31.13
N GLU A 221 5.30 -29.17 31.55
CA GLU A 221 4.55 -29.40 32.77
C GLU A 221 5.37 -28.85 33.94
N MET A 222 4.84 -27.85 34.64
CA MET A 222 5.35 -27.46 35.96
C MET A 222 4.74 -28.43 36.97
N GLU A 223 5.57 -29.32 37.53
CA GLU A 223 5.20 -30.09 38.71
C GLU A 223 4.96 -29.15 39.90
N ALA A 224 3.92 -29.49 40.68
CA ALA A 224 3.41 -28.73 41.83
C ALA A 224 4.16 -29.05 43.12
#